data_AF-A0A450XU61-F1
#
_entry.id   AF-A0A450XU61-F1
#
_cell.length_a   1.000
_cell.length_b   1.000
_cell.length_c   1.000
_cell.angle_alpha   90.00
_cell.angle_beta   90.00
_cell.angle_gamma   90.00
#
_symmetry.space_group_name_H-M   'P 1'
#
loop_
_entity.id
_entity.type
_entity.pdbx_description
1 polymer ?
#
loop_
_entity_poly.entity_id
_entity_poly.type
_entity_poly.pdbx_seq_one_letter_code
_entity_poly.pdbx_strand_id
1 'polypeptide(L)' 'YPVVCLDEQPTQLIGETRQPIPMKPSQPQRYDYEYERLGTAVNFMRTEPLAGWRKVNVRQTRTAVDLAQEV' A
#
# COMPACT_ATOMS: atom_id res chain seq x y z
N TYR A 1 -0.83 13.69 27.82
CA TYR A 1 -0.26 12.35 27.59
C TYR A 1 -0.15 12.15 26.08
N PRO A 2 0.90 11.48 25.56
CA PRO A 2 1.00 11.16 24.13
C PRO A 2 -0.15 10.26 23.72
N VAL A 3 -0.76 10.52 22.56
CA VAL A 3 -1.83 9.71 21.99
C VAL A 3 -1.24 8.93 20.83
N VAL A 4 -1.01 7.64 21.03
CA VAL A 4 -0.48 6.75 19.99
C VAL A 4 -1.61 5.87 19.46
N CYS A 5 -1.81 5.90 18.15
CA CYS A 5 -2.78 5.08 17.44
C CYS A 5 -2.07 3.98 16.66
N LEU A 6 -2.75 2.83 16.51
CA LEU A 6 -2.33 1.71 15.69
C LEU A 6 -3.41 1.42 14.65
N ASP A 7 -3.00 1.18 13.40
CA ASP A 7 -3.87 0.81 12.29
C ASP A 7 -3.26 -0.30 11.43
N GLU A 8 -4.12 -1.11 10.82
CA GLU A 8 -3.74 -2.21 9.93
C GLU A 8 -4.52 -2.14 8.61
N GLN A 9 -3.80 -1.96 7.50
CA GLN A 9 -4.41 -1.86 6.18
C GLN A 9 -3.90 -2.96 5.23
N PRO A 10 -4.73 -3.96 4.86
CA PRO A 10 -4.38 -4.89 3.80
C PRO A 10 -4.35 -4.16 2.45
N THR A 11 -3.32 -4.41 1.67
CA THR A 11 -3.07 -3.79 0.37
C THR A 11 -2.89 -4.88 -0.69
N GLN A 12 -3.63 -4.78 -1.79
CA GLN A 12 -3.42 -5.64 -2.94
C GLN A 12 -2.20 -5.16 -3.72
N LEU A 13 -1.32 -6.09 -4.07
CA LEU A 13 -0.19 -5.82 -4.94
C LEU A 13 -0.64 -6.04 -6.39
N ILE A 14 -0.53 -5.00 -7.21
CA ILE A 14 -0.91 -5.03 -8.63
C ILE A 14 0.31 -4.73 -9.49
N GLY A 15 0.49 -5.52 -10.55
CA GLY A 15 1.52 -5.34 -11.57
C GLY A 15 0.93 -4.86 -12.89
N GLU A 16 1.67 -4.02 -13.61
CA GLU A 16 1.34 -3.67 -15.00
C GLU A 16 1.68 -4.85 -15.92
N THR A 17 0.70 -5.29 -16.71
CA THR A 17 0.89 -6.41 -17.66
C THR A 17 1.36 -5.96 -19.03
N ARG A 18 1.17 -4.68 -19.38
CA ARG A 18 1.37 -4.18 -20.73
C ARG A 18 2.15 -2.87 -20.73
N GLN A 19 3.06 -2.74 -21.69
CA GLN A 19 3.73 -1.46 -21.93
C GLN A 19 2.78 -0.48 -22.63
N PRO A 20 2.72 0.79 -22.19
CA PRO A 20 1.89 1.78 -22.82
C PRO A 20 2.34 2.04 -24.26
N ILE A 21 1.38 2.06 -25.18
CA ILE A 21 1.64 2.37 -26.60
C ILE A 21 1.94 3.87 -26.72
N PRO A 22 2.94 4.28 -27.52
CA PRO A 22 3.21 5.70 -27.76
C PRO A 22 1.97 6.47 -28.24
N MET A 23 1.76 7.64 -27.65
CA MET A 23 0.64 8.51 -27.98
C MET A 23 0.77 9.05 -29.41
N LYS A 24 -0.34 9.08 -30.14
CA LYS A 24 -0.41 9.74 -31.45
C LYS A 24 -0.79 11.22 -31.28
N PRO A 25 -0.33 12.13 -32.15
CA PRO A 25 -0.80 13.51 -32.15
C PRO A 25 -2.33 13.59 -32.19
N SER A 26 -2.91 14.48 -31.38
CA SER A 26 -4.35 14.69 -31.26
C SER A 26 -5.16 13.54 -30.63
N GLN A 27 -4.52 12.56 -30.00
CA GLN A 27 -5.21 11.51 -29.23
C GLN A 27 -4.80 11.58 -27.75
N PRO A 28 -5.76 11.59 -26.80
CA PRO A 28 -5.42 11.54 -25.38
C PRO A 28 -4.78 10.20 -25.02
N GLN A 29 -3.94 10.20 -23.99
CA GLN A 29 -3.33 8.98 -23.45
C GLN A 29 -4.41 7.98 -23.04
N ARG A 30 -4.23 6.72 -23.41
CA ARG A 30 -5.09 5.60 -22.99
C ARG A 30 -4.22 4.55 -22.33
N TYR A 31 -4.68 4.08 -21.17
CA TYR A 31 -4.11 2.93 -20.49
C TYR A 31 -5.11 1.79 -20.55
N ASP A 32 -4.59 0.58 -20.75
CA ASP A 32 -5.40 -0.62 -20.57
C ASP A 32 -5.63 -0.84 -19.07
N TYR A 33 -6.82 -1.34 -18.72
CA TYR A 33 -7.21 -1.59 -17.33
C TYR A 33 -6.76 -2.96 -16.82
N GLU A 34 -6.23 -3.81 -17.69
CA GLU A 34 -5.72 -5.12 -17.30
C GLU A 34 -4.52 -4.98 -16.35
N TYR A 35 -4.56 -5.73 -15.25
CA TYR A 35 -3.48 -5.79 -14.26
C TYR A 35 -3.26 -7.24 -13.81
N GLU A 36 -2.06 -7.53 -13.34
CA GLU A 36 -1.74 -8.80 -12.71
C GLU A 36 -1.88 -8.68 -11.20
N ARG A 37 -2.54 -9.65 -10.56
CA ARG A 37 -2.60 -9.71 -9.10
C ARG A 37 -1.36 -10.42 -8.56
N LEU A 38 -0.46 -9.64 -7.96
CA LEU A 38 0.81 -10.11 -7.40
C LEU A 38 0.72 -10.51 -5.91
N GLY A 39 -0.50 -10.76 -5.43
CA GLY A 39 -0.78 -11.12 -4.03
C GLY A 39 -1.23 -9.93 -3.19
N THR A 40 -0.94 -10.01 -1.89
CA THR A 40 -1.36 -9.03 -0.88
C THR A 40 -0.24 -8.80 0.12
N ALA A 41 -0.18 -7.59 0.66
CA ALA A 41 0.64 -7.22 1.81
C ALA A 41 -0.25 -6.52 2.86
N VAL A 42 0.29 -6.29 4.05
CA VAL A 42 -0.40 -5.59 5.13
C VAL A 42 0.51 -4.48 5.63
N ASN A 43 -0.04 -3.27 5.69
CA ASN A 43 0.63 -2.10 6.22
C ASN A 43 0.23 -1.95 7.69
N PHE A 44 1.20 -2.09 8.60
CA PHE A 44 1.05 -1.79 10.02
C PHE A 44 1.51 -0.35 10.24
N MET A 45 0.61 0.52 10.68
CA MET A 45 0.89 1.92 10.93
C MET A 45 0.79 2.23 12.42
N ARG A 46 1.83 2.88 12.95
CA ARG A 46 1.80 3.55 14.25
C ARG A 46 1.93 5.05 14.05
N THR A 47 1.07 5.82 14.69
CA THR A 47 1.04 7.27 14.51
C THR A 47 0.78 7.98 15.83
N GLU A 48 1.47 9.11 16.04
CA GLU A 48 1.13 10.07 17.07
C GLU A 48 0.63 11.35 16.38
N PRO A 49 -0.69 11.48 16.16
CA PRO A 49 -1.23 12.56 15.35
C PRO A 49 -0.92 13.95 15.92
N LEU A 50 -0.86 14.08 17.25
CA LEU A 50 -0.56 15.36 17.92
C LEU A 50 0.92 15.76 17.76
N ALA A 51 1.82 14.80 17.61
CA ALA A 51 3.25 15.05 17.37
C ALA A 51 3.62 15.03 15.87
N GLY A 52 2.67 14.69 15.00
CA GLY A 52 2.85 14.74 13.54
C GLY A 52 3.76 13.68 12.95
N TRP A 53 3.98 12.56 13.65
CA TRP A 53 4.82 11.47 13.14
C TRP A 53 4.03 10.17 12.95
N ARG A 54 4.47 9.38 11.97
CA ARG A 54 3.99 8.02 11.72
C ARG A 54 5.15 7.11 11.33
N LYS A 55 5.05 5.84 11.70
CA LYS A 55 5.90 4.75 11.25
C LYS A 55 5.01 3.72 10.55
N VAL A 56 5.46 3.22 9.41
CA VAL A 56 4.76 2.18 8.66
C VAL A 56 5.73 1.03 8.41
N ASN A 57 5.31 -0.18 8.74
CA ASN A 57 6.01 -1.41 8.42
C ASN A 57 5.11 -2.27 7.53
N VAL A 58 5.65 -2.77 6.42
CA VAL A 58 4.91 -3.59 5.46
C VAL A 58 5.29 -5.06 5.67
N ARG A 59 4.29 -5.92 5.79
CA ARG A 59 4.45 -7.37 6.00
C ARG A 59 3.68 -8.15 4.94
N GLN A 60 4.09 -9.39 4.70
CA GLN A 60 3.41 -10.27 3.75
C GLN A 60 2.12 -10.86 4.34
N THR A 61 2.04 -11.01 5.67
CA THR A 61 0.93 -11.66 6.38
C THR A 61 0.38 -10.77 7.49
N ARG A 62 -0.85 -11.08 7.92
CA ARG A 62 -1.53 -10.45 9.06
C ARG A 62 -1.78 -11.47 10.17
N THR A 63 -0.71 -11.95 10.79
CA THR A 63 -0.82 -12.87 11.93
C THR A 63 -0.77 -12.12 13.26
N ALA A 64 -1.21 -12.77 14.35
CA ALA A 64 -1.05 -12.22 15.70
C ALA A 64 0.42 -12.01 16.07
N VAL A 65 1.33 -12.83 15.51
CA VAL A 65 2.79 -12.68 15.70
C VAL A 65 3.29 -11.44 14.96
N ASP A 66 2.80 -11.20 13.75
CA ASP A 66 3.14 -9.98 12.99
C ASP A 66 2.70 -8.74 13.78
N LEU A 67 1.45 -8.71 14.26
CA LEU A 67 0.95 -7.63 15.10
C LEU A 67 1.80 -7.44 16.37
N ALA A 68 2.18 -8.51 17.06
CA ALA A 68 3.00 -8.44 18.26
C ALA A 68 4.39 -7.83 18.02
N GLN A 69 4.91 -7.85 16.79
CA GLN A 69 6.17 -7.18 16.45
C GLN A 69 6.02 -5.67 16.24
N GLU A 70 4.79 -5.18 16.09
CA GLU A 70 4.48 -3.78 15.72
C GLU A 70 3.96 -2.95 16.90
N VAL A 71 3.64 -3.61 18.04
CA VAL A 71 3.24 -2.98 19.30
C VAL A 71 4.45 -2.56 20.11
#